data_AF-A0A0F0GWP6-F1
#
_entry.id   AF-A0A0F0GWP6-F1
#
_cell.length_a   1.000
_cell.length_b   1.000
_cell.length_c   1.000
_cell.angle_alpha   90.00
_cell.angle_beta   90.00
_cell.angle_gamma   90.00
#
_symmetry.space_group_name_H-M   'P 1'
#
loop_
_entity.id
_entity.type
_entity.pdbx_description
1 polymer ?
#
loop_
_entity_poly.entity_id
_entity_poly.type
_entity_poly.pdbx_seq_one_letter_code
_entity_poly.pdbx_strand_id
1 'polypeptide(L)'
;MRRSLLLLLALLTVSGCAYHIQGEPIAAPLPPLAIATPRKTAGVDPCKLVTEKDLKPVGTLKFPAAPRAELANSCLFTLKENAYVVVAVPYRPFEESKNSQKNGREVQTGKHATWLSCGQQDKDMVCTATIAVTRNESLLVAIGMNGGTETKARDLLEPIGQEALKRMPAA
;
A
#
# COMPACT_ATOMS: atom_id res chain seq x y z
N MET A 1 -45.88 6.40 -70.81
CA MET A 1 -47.11 6.94 -70.19
C MET A 1 -46.84 7.20 -68.71
N ARG A 2 -47.22 8.39 -68.26
CA ARG A 2 -47.03 9.01 -66.93
C ARG A 2 -47.99 8.43 -65.89
N ARG A 3 -47.58 8.36 -64.61
CA ARG A 3 -48.35 8.57 -63.35
C ARG A 3 -47.62 7.82 -62.22
N SER A 4 -46.68 8.42 -61.48
CA SER A 4 -46.87 9.40 -60.40
C SER A 4 -47.88 8.94 -59.32
N LEU A 5 -47.42 8.11 -58.39
CA LEU A 5 -47.89 8.11 -56.99
C LEU A 5 -46.89 8.98 -56.21
N LEU A 6 -47.19 10.20 -55.75
CA LEU A 6 -48.08 10.62 -54.67
C LEU A 6 -47.65 10.15 -53.27
N LEU A 7 -47.46 11.18 -52.43
CA LEU A 7 -47.71 11.25 -50.98
C LEU A 7 -46.57 10.94 -49.98
N LEU A 8 -46.13 12.05 -49.34
CA LEU A 8 -46.01 12.27 -47.87
C LEU A 8 -44.94 11.44 -47.11
N LEU A 9 -44.25 11.92 -46.07
CA LEU A 9 -44.39 13.09 -45.22
C LEU A 9 -43.04 13.32 -44.51
N ALA A 10 -42.75 14.58 -44.20
CA ALA A 10 -41.61 15.05 -43.43
C ALA A 10 -41.46 14.39 -42.05
N LEU A 11 -40.21 14.06 -41.68
CA LEU A 11 -39.79 13.83 -40.29
C LEU A 11 -38.44 14.53 -40.05
N LEU A 12 -38.59 15.79 -39.60
CA LEU A 12 -37.76 16.53 -38.64
C LEU A 12 -36.35 16.01 -38.38
N THR A 13 -35.35 16.65 -38.99
CA THR A 13 -33.95 16.58 -38.58
C THR A 13 -33.75 17.40 -37.30
N VAL A 14 -33.83 16.73 -36.15
CA VAL A 14 -33.38 17.32 -34.87
C VAL A 14 -31.86 17.44 -34.92
N SER A 15 -31.36 18.60 -35.34
CA SER A 15 -29.95 18.97 -35.17
C SER A 15 -29.70 19.31 -33.71
N GLY A 16 -29.52 18.28 -32.89
CA GLY A 16 -28.97 18.44 -31.55
C GLY A 16 -27.55 18.97 -31.70
N CYS A 17 -27.33 20.23 -31.33
CA CYS A 17 -25.99 20.79 -31.17
C CYS A 17 -25.29 20.00 -30.07
N ALA A 18 -24.53 18.98 -30.44
CA ALA A 18 -23.56 18.36 -29.55
C ALA A 18 -22.47 19.40 -29.31
N TYR A 19 -22.64 20.20 -28.26
CA TYR A 19 -21.56 21.03 -27.73
C TYR A 19 -20.48 20.08 -27.23
N HIS A 20 -19.47 19.86 -28.08
CA HIS A 20 -18.27 19.14 -27.70
C HIS A 20 -17.46 20.08 -26.82
N ILE A 21 -17.62 19.96 -25.49
CA ILE A 21 -16.73 20.62 -24.55
C ILE A 21 -15.35 19.96 -24.75
N GLN A 22 -14.48 20.63 -25.50
CA GLN A 22 -13.06 20.27 -25.62
C GLN A 22 -12.36 20.63 -24.31
N GLY A 23 -12.53 19.77 -23.31
CA GLY A 23 -11.69 19.76 -22.12
C GLY A 23 -11.36 18.31 -21.84
N GLU A 24 -10.08 17.97 -21.75
CA GLU A 24 -9.70 16.69 -21.16
C GLU A 24 -10.32 16.62 -19.76
N PRO A 25 -10.99 15.51 -19.38
CA PRO A 25 -11.58 15.39 -18.07
C PRO A 25 -10.48 15.56 -17.02
N ILE A 26 -10.53 16.66 -16.27
CA ILE A 26 -9.64 16.89 -15.14
C ILE A 26 -10.00 15.82 -14.11
N ALA A 27 -9.05 14.94 -13.80
CA ALA A 27 -9.25 13.90 -12.79
C ALA A 27 -9.72 14.55 -11.48
N ALA A 28 -10.81 14.03 -10.92
CA ALA A 28 -11.31 14.49 -9.64
C ALA A 28 -10.20 14.38 -8.58
N PRO A 29 -10.10 15.34 -7.64
CA PRO A 29 -9.13 15.25 -6.55
C PRO A 29 -9.30 13.92 -5.81
N LEU A 30 -8.19 13.20 -5.60
CA LEU A 30 -8.21 11.95 -4.85
C LEU A 30 -8.77 12.21 -3.43
N PRO A 31 -9.60 11.30 -2.87
CA PRO A 31 -10.07 11.43 -1.50
C PRO A 31 -8.88 11.58 -0.54
N PRO A 32 -9.07 12.29 0.59
CA PRO A 32 -7.98 12.57 1.51
C PRO A 32 -7.45 11.27 2.14
N LEU A 33 -6.23 10.91 1.78
CA LEU A 33 -5.47 9.82 2.41
C LEU A 33 -5.00 10.28 3.80
N ALA A 34 -5.33 9.54 4.85
CA ALA A 34 -4.95 9.89 6.21
C ALA A 34 -3.42 9.77 6.38
N ILE A 35 -2.74 10.90 6.57
CA ILE A 35 -1.30 10.98 6.85
C ILE A 35 -1.14 12.04 7.93
N ALA A 36 -0.84 11.63 9.16
CA ALA A 36 -0.79 12.54 10.29
C ALA A 36 0.36 13.55 10.19
N THR A 37 1.58 13.06 9.96
CA THR A 37 2.75 13.90 9.68
C THR A 37 3.54 13.26 8.55
N PRO A 38 3.61 13.89 7.36
CA PRO A 38 4.40 13.36 6.26
C PRO A 38 5.84 13.08 6.68
N ARG A 39 6.44 12.01 6.14
CA ARG A 39 7.80 11.59 6.49
C ARG A 39 8.73 11.67 5.28
N LYS A 40 10.01 11.93 5.55
CA LYS A 40 11.07 11.78 4.54
C LYS A 40 11.26 10.30 4.24
N THR A 41 11.47 10.01 2.97
CA THR A 41 11.69 8.67 2.43
C THR A 41 13.06 8.55 1.78
N ALA A 42 13.51 9.61 1.09
CA ALA A 42 14.83 9.69 0.49
C ALA A 42 15.95 9.63 1.55
N GLY A 43 16.95 8.77 1.30
CA GLY A 43 18.12 8.62 2.16
C GLY A 43 17.85 7.95 3.52
N VAL A 44 16.64 7.42 3.74
CA VAL A 44 16.33 6.67 4.96
C VAL A 44 16.94 5.28 4.88
N ASP A 45 17.65 4.89 5.93
CA ASP A 45 18.22 3.55 6.09
C ASP A 45 17.17 2.63 6.75
N PRO A 46 16.57 1.68 6.01
CA PRO A 46 15.52 0.80 6.53
C PRO A 46 16.02 -0.10 7.67
N CYS A 47 17.32 -0.41 7.72
CA CYS A 47 17.89 -1.24 8.79
C CYS A 47 17.97 -0.51 10.13
N LYS A 48 17.81 0.82 10.14
CA LYS A 48 17.81 1.64 11.38
C LYS A 48 16.42 2.00 11.87
N LEU A 49 15.38 1.65 11.12
CA LEU A 49 13.99 1.95 11.50
C LEU A 49 13.46 1.00 12.57
N VAL A 50 14.08 -0.16 12.75
CA VAL A 50 13.70 -1.13 13.77
C VAL A 50 14.96 -1.63 14.45
N THR A 51 14.88 -1.83 15.76
CA THR A 51 15.97 -2.33 16.60
C THR A 51 15.61 -3.70 17.18
N GLU A 52 16.61 -4.41 17.70
CA GLU A 52 16.37 -5.68 18.41
C GLU A 52 15.36 -5.56 19.55
N LYS A 53 15.31 -4.40 20.22
CA LYS A 53 14.34 -4.14 21.30
C LYS A 53 12.90 -4.21 20.78
N ASP A 54 12.65 -3.66 19.61
CA ASP A 54 11.32 -3.61 18.99
C ASP A 54 10.91 -5.01 18.48
N LEU A 55 11.89 -5.86 18.13
CA LEU A 55 11.68 -7.22 17.63
C LEU A 55 11.56 -8.28 18.73
N LYS A 56 11.94 -7.96 19.97
CA LYS A 56 11.93 -8.89 21.11
C LYS A 56 10.62 -9.70 21.27
N PRO A 57 9.41 -9.14 21.06
CA PRO A 57 8.17 -9.92 21.14
C PRO A 57 8.02 -10.97 20.03
N VAL A 58 8.67 -10.77 18.89
CA VAL A 58 8.70 -11.74 17.78
C VAL A 58 9.77 -12.79 18.02
N GLY A 59 10.94 -12.36 18.50
CA GLY A 59 12.07 -13.26 18.70
C GLY A 59 13.41 -12.56 18.86
N THR A 60 14.47 -13.35 18.75
CA THR A 60 15.86 -12.88 18.81
C THR A 60 16.49 -12.93 17.44
N LEU A 61 17.29 -11.91 17.07
CA LEU A 61 18.03 -11.94 15.81
C LEU A 61 18.91 -13.19 15.71
N LYS A 62 18.79 -13.87 14.56
CA LYS A 62 19.64 -15.00 14.18
C LYS A 62 20.92 -14.49 13.51
N PHE A 63 20.79 -13.42 12.73
CA PHE A 63 21.87 -12.77 12.00
C PHE A 63 21.73 -11.26 12.09
N PRO A 64 22.80 -10.49 11.85
CA PRO A 64 22.68 -9.05 11.64
C PRO A 64 21.64 -8.73 10.57
N ALA A 65 20.88 -7.65 10.76
CA ALA A 65 19.93 -7.18 9.77
C ALA A 65 20.66 -6.77 8.48
N ALA A 66 20.11 -7.13 7.33
CA ALA A 66 20.76 -6.93 6.05
C ALA A 66 19.78 -6.56 4.93
N PRO A 67 20.20 -5.80 3.90
CA PRO A 67 19.35 -5.52 2.75
C PRO A 67 18.92 -6.77 1.97
N ARG A 68 17.75 -6.72 1.33
CA ARG A 68 17.30 -7.77 0.38
C ARG A 68 17.57 -7.34 -1.05
N ALA A 69 18.06 -8.25 -1.88
CA ALA A 69 18.32 -7.97 -3.30
C ALA A 69 17.02 -7.83 -4.09
N GLU A 70 16.03 -8.66 -3.77
CA GLU A 70 14.72 -8.74 -4.42
C GLU A 70 13.75 -7.61 -4.05
N LEU A 71 14.05 -6.84 -3.00
CA LEU A 71 13.25 -5.71 -2.58
C LEU A 71 14.15 -4.50 -2.31
N ALA A 72 14.14 -3.54 -3.24
CA ALA A 72 14.91 -2.32 -3.12
C ALA A 72 14.58 -1.54 -1.84
N ASN A 73 15.57 -0.83 -1.31
CA ASN A 73 15.46 0.00 -0.10
C ASN A 73 14.81 -0.74 1.09
N SER A 74 15.14 -2.02 1.24
CA SER A 74 14.62 -2.84 2.32
C SER A 74 15.70 -3.37 3.24
N CYS A 75 15.29 -3.80 4.43
CA CYS A 75 16.09 -4.53 5.38
C CYS A 75 15.33 -5.75 5.89
N LEU A 76 16.00 -6.88 5.95
CA LEU A 76 15.53 -8.14 6.49
C LEU A 76 16.13 -8.38 7.87
N PHE A 77 15.26 -8.69 8.82
CA PHE A 77 15.58 -9.10 10.17
C PHE A 77 15.18 -10.57 10.32
N THR A 78 16.15 -11.49 10.26
CA THR A 78 15.90 -12.93 10.44
C THR A 78 15.98 -13.28 11.92
N LEU A 79 14.98 -13.97 12.44
CA LEU A 79 14.87 -14.35 13.85
C LEU A 79 15.08 -15.86 14.05
N LYS A 80 15.48 -16.26 15.25
CA LYS A 80 15.73 -17.68 15.59
C LYS A 80 14.45 -18.51 15.64
N GLU A 81 13.33 -17.86 15.90
CA GLU A 81 12.01 -18.43 16.14
C GLU A 81 11.26 -18.78 14.84
N ASN A 82 12.00 -19.04 13.76
CA ASN A 82 11.45 -19.26 12.41
C ASN A 82 10.51 -18.13 11.97
N ALA A 83 10.89 -16.91 12.30
CA ALA A 83 10.20 -15.69 11.92
C ALA A 83 11.16 -14.71 11.25
N TYR A 84 10.60 -13.78 10.50
CA TYR A 84 11.36 -12.69 9.92
C TYR A 84 10.53 -11.42 9.88
N VAL A 85 11.21 -10.27 9.88
CA VAL A 85 10.60 -8.96 9.65
C VAL A 85 11.29 -8.30 8.48
N VAL A 86 10.53 -7.66 7.60
CA VAL A 86 11.04 -6.85 6.49
C VAL A 86 10.55 -5.43 6.67
N VAL A 87 11.46 -4.46 6.55
CA VAL A 87 11.13 -3.04 6.53
C VAL A 87 11.62 -2.48 5.21
N ALA A 88 10.80 -1.68 4.51
CA ALA A 88 11.24 -1.01 3.28
C ALA A 88 10.70 0.42 3.15
N VAL A 89 11.56 1.34 2.72
CA VAL A 89 11.22 2.74 2.46
C VAL A 89 12.27 3.39 1.53
N PRO A 90 11.87 4.18 0.51
CA PRO A 90 10.50 4.28 -0.01
C PRO A 90 10.05 2.92 -0.54
N TYR A 91 8.79 2.60 -0.27
CA TYR A 91 8.07 1.53 -0.95
C TYR A 91 7.02 2.12 -1.90
N ARG A 92 6.32 1.25 -2.63
CA ARG A 92 5.32 1.63 -3.65
C ARG A 92 4.17 2.49 -3.08
N PRO A 93 3.37 3.16 -3.94
CA PRO A 93 2.21 3.93 -3.51
C PRO A 93 1.18 3.11 -2.70
N PHE A 94 0.47 3.77 -1.79
CA PHE A 94 -0.56 3.16 -0.95
C PHE A 94 -1.67 2.48 -1.78
N GLU A 95 -2.18 3.18 -2.80
CA GLU A 95 -3.24 2.66 -3.67
C GLU A 95 -2.79 1.47 -4.54
N GLU A 96 -1.51 1.41 -4.93
CA GLU A 96 -0.97 0.24 -5.62
C GLU A 96 -0.99 -1.00 -4.72
N SER A 97 -0.74 -0.80 -3.42
CA SER A 97 -0.83 -1.90 -2.45
C SER A 97 -2.26 -2.40 -2.28
N LYS A 98 -3.24 -1.49 -2.20
CA LYS A 98 -4.67 -1.83 -2.24
C LYS A 98 -5.05 -2.62 -3.48
N ASN A 99 -4.55 -2.18 -4.63
CA ASN A 99 -4.88 -2.80 -5.91
C ASN A 99 -4.26 -4.19 -6.08
N SER A 100 -3.08 -4.43 -5.53
CA SER A 100 -2.40 -5.74 -5.64
C SER A 100 -2.81 -6.74 -4.56
N GLN A 101 -3.21 -6.27 -3.37
CA GLN A 101 -3.56 -7.11 -2.22
C GLN A 101 -5.06 -7.08 -1.96
N LYS A 102 -5.83 -7.76 -2.82
CA LYS A 102 -7.31 -7.68 -2.84
C LYS A 102 -8.00 -8.14 -1.55
N ASN A 103 -7.34 -8.98 -0.76
CA ASN A 103 -7.86 -9.50 0.51
C ASN A 103 -7.38 -8.69 1.73
N GLY A 104 -6.67 -7.58 1.50
CA GLY A 104 -6.27 -6.67 2.57
C GLY A 104 -7.43 -5.81 3.07
N ARG A 105 -7.15 -5.03 4.11
CA ARG A 105 -8.09 -4.08 4.70
C ARG A 105 -7.38 -2.82 5.14
N GLU A 106 -8.11 -1.72 5.15
CA GLU A 106 -7.61 -0.46 5.65
C GLU A 106 -7.71 -0.42 7.18
N VAL A 107 -6.62 -0.05 7.83
CA VAL A 107 -6.48 0.19 9.28
C VAL A 107 -5.66 1.47 9.48
N GLN A 108 -5.37 1.83 10.73
CA GLN A 108 -4.47 2.95 11.03
C GLN A 108 -3.26 2.49 11.83
N THR A 109 -2.09 3.01 11.47
CA THR A 109 -0.85 2.89 12.26
C THR A 109 -0.38 4.28 12.61
N GLY A 110 -0.42 4.66 13.89
CA GLY A 110 0.01 5.99 14.32
C GLY A 110 -0.76 7.14 13.64
N LYS A 111 -2.06 6.95 13.32
CA LYS A 111 -2.92 7.87 12.55
C LYS A 111 -2.56 8.02 11.05
N HIS A 112 -1.70 7.15 10.52
CA HIS A 112 -1.48 7.02 9.09
C HIS A 112 -2.34 5.88 8.53
N ALA A 113 -2.97 6.12 7.38
CA ALA A 113 -3.68 5.10 6.62
C ALA A 113 -2.71 3.93 6.35
N THR A 114 -3.17 2.73 6.67
CA THR A 114 -2.37 1.51 6.56
C THR A 114 -3.19 0.45 5.83
N TRP A 115 -2.63 -0.10 4.75
CA TRP A 115 -3.22 -1.27 4.09
C TRP A 115 -2.58 -2.51 4.68
N LEU A 116 -3.37 -3.25 5.47
CA LEU A 116 -2.96 -4.47 6.12
C LEU A 116 -3.44 -5.67 5.30
N SER A 117 -2.51 -6.49 4.82
CA SER A 117 -2.79 -7.73 4.11
C SER A 117 -2.09 -8.88 4.79
N CYS A 118 -2.86 -9.90 5.16
CA CYS A 118 -2.34 -11.13 5.75
C CYS A 118 -2.71 -12.33 4.87
N GLY A 119 -1.86 -13.35 4.85
CA GLY A 119 -2.13 -14.57 4.13
C GLY A 119 -1.06 -15.62 4.36
N GLN A 120 -1.45 -16.87 4.12
CA GLN A 120 -0.50 -17.97 4.12
C GLN A 120 0.35 -17.90 2.84
N GLN A 121 1.68 -17.89 3.00
CA GLN A 121 2.64 -18.05 1.91
C GLN A 121 3.51 -19.27 2.24
N ASP A 122 3.35 -20.33 1.45
CA ASP A 122 3.89 -21.65 1.77
C ASP A 122 3.54 -22.07 3.21
N LYS A 123 4.55 -22.20 4.06
CA LYS A 123 4.45 -22.62 5.47
C LYS A 123 4.37 -21.44 6.45
N ASP A 124 4.48 -20.21 5.97
CA ASP A 124 4.54 -19.02 6.80
C ASP A 124 3.23 -18.22 6.71
N MET A 125 2.73 -17.79 7.86
CA MET A 125 1.73 -16.74 7.93
C MET A 125 2.44 -15.40 7.75
N VAL A 126 2.09 -14.67 6.68
CA VAL A 126 2.71 -13.39 6.35
C VAL A 126 1.69 -12.28 6.48
N CYS A 127 1.99 -11.28 7.30
CA CYS A 127 1.23 -10.04 7.39
C CYS A 127 2.10 -8.87 6.91
N THR A 128 1.54 -8.01 6.06
CA THR A 128 2.19 -6.81 5.53
C THR A 128 1.35 -5.59 5.85
N ALA A 129 1.97 -4.58 6.44
CA ALA A 129 1.42 -3.25 6.66
C ALA A 129 2.10 -2.28 5.68
N THR A 130 1.31 -1.75 4.74
CA THR A 130 1.72 -0.65 3.87
C THR A 130 1.21 0.66 4.47
N ILE A 131 2.08 1.42 5.12
CA ILE A 131 1.73 2.63 5.86
C ILE A 131 1.99 3.84 4.95
N ALA A 132 0.97 4.64 4.67
CA ALA A 132 1.10 5.86 3.87
C ALA A 132 1.96 6.89 4.61
N VAL A 133 3.12 7.25 4.07
CA VAL A 133 4.03 8.25 4.68
C VAL A 133 4.12 9.54 3.85
N THR A 134 3.85 9.45 2.56
CA THR A 134 3.52 10.56 1.66
C THR A 134 2.33 10.15 0.78
N ARG A 135 1.89 11.00 -0.16
CA ARG A 135 0.85 10.62 -1.12
C ARG A 135 1.31 9.53 -2.11
N ASN A 136 2.61 9.46 -2.38
CA ASN A 136 3.15 8.64 -3.47
C ASN A 136 4.04 7.50 -2.96
N GLU A 137 4.42 7.52 -1.69
CA GLU A 137 5.35 6.55 -1.11
C GLU A 137 4.81 6.04 0.22
N SER A 138 5.14 4.79 0.51
CA SER A 138 4.77 4.13 1.76
C SER A 138 6.00 3.61 2.50
N LEU A 139 5.81 3.35 3.79
CA LEU A 139 6.64 2.47 4.59
C LEU A 139 6.01 1.08 4.55
N LEU A 140 6.76 0.08 4.09
CA LEU A 140 6.38 -1.32 4.25
C LEU A 140 6.98 -1.86 5.53
N VAL A 141 6.15 -2.52 6.34
CA VAL A 141 6.61 -3.44 7.38
C VAL A 141 5.89 -4.75 7.16
N ALA A 142 6.62 -5.85 7.04
CA ALA A 142 6.06 -7.18 6.93
C ALA A 142 6.65 -8.10 7.99
N ILE A 143 5.85 -9.04 8.45
CA ILE A 143 6.27 -10.14 9.33
C ILE A 143 5.87 -11.45 8.68
N GLY A 144 6.78 -12.42 8.67
CA GLY A 144 6.50 -13.80 8.32
C GLY A 144 6.79 -14.71 9.50
N MET A 145 5.90 -15.65 9.79
CA MET A 145 6.02 -16.56 10.92
C MET A 145 5.62 -17.98 10.52
N ASN A 146 6.51 -18.94 10.75
CA ASN A 146 6.19 -20.33 10.56
C ASN A 146 5.17 -20.82 11.60
N GLY A 147 4.07 -21.44 11.15
CA GLY A 147 3.01 -21.96 12.04
C GLY A 147 2.28 -20.89 12.87
N GLY A 148 2.40 -19.61 12.50
CA GLY A 148 1.68 -18.50 13.15
C GLY A 148 0.22 -18.40 12.69
N THR A 149 -0.61 -17.72 13.48
CA THR A 149 -1.98 -17.32 13.08
C THR A 149 -1.98 -15.89 12.55
N GLU A 150 -2.97 -15.53 11.71
CA GLU A 150 -3.12 -14.14 11.23
C GLU A 150 -3.18 -13.16 12.41
N THR A 151 -3.98 -13.47 13.42
CA THR A 151 -4.13 -12.64 14.63
C THR A 151 -2.78 -12.40 15.30
N LYS A 152 -2.01 -13.46 15.57
CA LYS A 152 -0.70 -13.34 16.21
C LYS A 152 0.27 -12.52 15.36
N ALA A 153 0.33 -12.77 14.06
CA ALA A 153 1.22 -12.05 13.15
C ALA A 153 0.86 -10.55 13.09
N ARG A 154 -0.43 -10.21 13.00
CA ARG A 154 -0.90 -8.82 13.03
C ARG A 154 -0.56 -8.12 14.34
N ASP A 155 -0.88 -8.75 15.47
CA ASP A 155 -0.71 -8.15 16.79
C ASP A 155 0.78 -7.90 17.10
N LEU A 156 1.68 -8.73 16.56
CA LEU A 156 3.13 -8.51 16.60
C LEU A 156 3.61 -7.45 15.59
N LEU A 157 2.98 -7.34 14.41
CA LEU A 157 3.37 -6.41 13.36
C LEU A 157 3.09 -4.95 13.73
N GLU A 158 1.94 -4.69 14.37
CA GLU A 158 1.49 -3.33 14.68
C GLU A 158 2.53 -2.49 15.46
N PRO A 159 3.06 -2.93 16.62
CA PRO A 159 4.04 -2.14 17.36
C PRO A 159 5.34 -1.92 16.57
N ILE A 160 5.75 -2.87 15.73
CA ILE A 160 6.92 -2.73 14.85
C ILE A 160 6.67 -1.63 13.81
N GLY A 161 5.49 -1.62 13.20
CA GLY A 161 5.06 -0.58 12.27
C GLY A 161 5.06 0.81 12.89
N GLN A 162 4.56 0.93 14.13
CA GLN A 162 4.57 2.20 14.86
C GLN A 162 5.99 2.71 15.17
N GLU A 163 6.87 1.81 15.62
CA GLU A 163 8.24 2.14 15.98
C GLU A 163 9.10 2.49 14.74
N ALA A 164 8.88 1.80 13.62
CA ALA A 164 9.48 2.15 12.33
C ALA A 164 9.04 3.55 11.86
N LEU A 165 7.73 3.81 11.87
CA LEU A 165 7.17 5.10 11.48
C LEU A 165 7.68 6.26 12.35
N LYS A 166 7.80 6.03 13.66
CA LYS A 166 8.29 7.03 14.63
C LYS A 166 9.75 7.43 14.37
N ARG A 167 10.60 6.48 13.97
CA ARG A 167 12.02 6.72 13.68
C ARG A 167 12.26 7.38 12.31
N MET A 168 11.25 7.43 11.45
CA MET A 168 11.36 8.18 10.20
C MET A 168 11.38 9.70 10.45
N PRO A 169 12.28 10.45 9.79
CA PRO A 169 12.28 11.91 9.88
C PRO A 169 10.99 12.51 9.34
N ALA A 170 10.52 13.62 9.93
CA ALA A 170 9.43 14.41 9.34
C ALA A 170 9.89 15.07 8.03
N ALA A 171 8.97 15.16 7.05
CA ALA A 171 9.20 15.79 5.74
C ALA A 171 9.37 17.31 5.84
#